data_AF-A0A061IEC6-F1
#
_entry.id   AF-A0A061IEC6-F1
#
_cell.length_a   1.000
_cell.length_b   1.000
_cell.length_c   1.000
_cell.angle_alpha   90.00
_cell.angle_beta   90.00
_cell.angle_gamma   90.00
#
_symmetry.space_group_name_H-M   'P 1'
#
loop_
_entity.id
_entity.type
_entity.pdbx_description
1 polymer ?
#
loop_
_entity_poly.entity_id
_entity_poly.type
_entity_poly.pdbx_seq_one_letter_code
_entity_poly.pdbx_strand_id
1 'polypeptide(L)'
;MYQLQNGTHVTTRPLYCSEPRPTSVQSCEGQDCLSIWEASEWSECSSNCGKGTQKRTVTCTNSQGKCDASTRPKAEEACEDYSGCYEWKTGDWSKCSSTCGKGLQSRVVQCMHKVTGRHGSECPTLSKPAAYRQCHMEACNDKINVNTITSPRLAALTYKCTRDQWTVYCRVIREKNLCQDMRWYQRCCQTCRDFYANKMRQLPSPSSS
;
A
#
# COMPACT_ATOMS: atom_id res chain seq x y z
N MET A 1 -21.54 -63.03 52.36
CA MET A 1 -22.59 -62.16 52.95
C MET A 1 -23.85 -63.00 53.04
N TYR A 2 -24.41 -63.17 54.23
CA TYR A 2 -25.68 -63.90 54.41
C TYR A 2 -26.80 -62.88 54.59
N GLN A 3 -27.90 -63.04 53.85
CA GLN A 3 -29.04 -62.13 53.90
C GLN A 3 -30.11 -62.73 54.82
N LEU A 4 -30.45 -61.99 55.88
CA LEU A 4 -31.52 -62.38 56.79
C LEU A 4 -32.89 -62.15 56.12
N GLN A 5 -33.93 -62.84 56.60
CA GLN A 5 -35.31 -62.69 56.10
C GLN A 5 -35.86 -61.25 56.18
N ASN A 6 -35.20 -60.38 56.96
CA ASN A 6 -35.50 -58.95 57.07
C ASN A 6 -34.76 -58.05 56.05
N GLY A 7 -34.10 -58.65 55.04
CA GLY A 7 -33.42 -57.92 53.97
C GLY A 7 -32.07 -57.30 54.37
N THR A 8 -31.64 -57.43 55.61
CA THR A 8 -30.34 -56.95 56.09
C THR A 8 -29.23 -57.97 55.82
N HIS A 9 -28.08 -57.48 55.34
CA HIS A 9 -26.91 -58.29 55.07
C HIS A 9 -25.94 -58.27 56.25
N VAL A 10 -25.55 -59.45 56.72
CA VAL A 10 -24.58 -59.58 57.82
C VAL A 10 -23.27 -60.13 57.28
N THR A 11 -22.18 -59.52 57.73
CA THR A 11 -20.81 -59.95 57.45
C THR A 11 -20.52 -61.25 58.19
N THR A 12 -20.60 -62.37 57.47
CA THR A 12 -20.33 -63.71 58.00
C THR A 12 -18.86 -64.11 57.82
N ARG A 13 -18.39 -65.05 58.66
CA ARG A 13 -17.06 -65.65 58.49
C ARG A 13 -16.97 -66.40 57.14
N PRO A 14 -15.80 -66.45 56.48
CA PRO A 14 -15.65 -66.98 55.11
C PRO A 14 -16.09 -68.44 54.92
N LEU A 15 -16.15 -69.21 56.01
CA LEU A 15 -16.56 -70.62 56.04
C LEU A 15 -18.06 -70.84 55.72
N TYR A 16 -18.89 -69.79 55.76
CA TYR A 16 -20.34 -69.86 55.50
C TYR A 16 -20.74 -69.32 54.13
N CYS A 17 -19.78 -69.11 53.22
CA CYS A 17 -20.06 -68.76 51.83
C CYS A 17 -20.14 -70.05 51.00
N SER A 18 -21.28 -70.32 50.37
CA SER A 18 -21.49 -71.51 49.51
C SER A 18 -20.66 -71.49 48.23
N GLU A 19 -20.18 -70.32 47.82
CA GLU A 19 -19.35 -70.14 46.63
C GLU A 19 -17.95 -69.63 47.01
N PRO A 20 -16.88 -70.15 46.37
CA PRO A 20 -15.54 -69.61 46.54
C PRO A 20 -15.54 -68.13 46.17
N ARG A 21 -14.77 -67.33 46.91
CA ARG A 21 -14.65 -65.89 46.67
C ARG A 21 -14.28 -65.69 45.19
N PRO A 22 -15.11 -64.98 44.40
CA PRO A 22 -14.77 -64.69 43.00
C PRO A 22 -13.43 -63.94 42.97
N THR A 23 -12.63 -64.20 41.95
CA THR A 23 -11.34 -63.56 41.75
C THR A 23 -11.50 -62.05 41.86
N SER A 24 -10.71 -61.41 42.72
CA SER A 24 -10.75 -59.94 42.91
C SER A 24 -10.27 -59.15 41.69
N VAL A 25 -9.87 -59.84 40.63
CA VAL A 25 -9.37 -59.31 39.38
C VAL A 25 -10.09 -60.04 38.25
N GLN A 26 -10.90 -59.29 37.50
CA GLN A 26 -11.47 -59.72 36.22
C GLN A 26 -10.67 -59.01 35.11
N SER A 27 -10.38 -59.72 34.02
CA SER A 27 -9.80 -59.08 32.83
C SER A 27 -10.88 -58.23 32.18
N CYS A 28 -10.66 -56.92 32.11
CA CYS A 28 -11.46 -56.04 31.26
C CYS A 28 -11.10 -56.37 29.81
N GLU A 29 -12.07 -56.62 28.93
CA GLU A 29 -11.83 -56.61 27.47
C GLU A 29 -11.57 -55.17 27.01
N GLY A 30 -10.45 -54.58 27.45
CA GLY A 30 -10.01 -53.24 27.08
C GLY A 30 -9.47 -53.16 25.66
N GLN A 31 -10.10 -53.86 24.71
CA GLN A 31 -9.75 -53.81 23.28
C GLN A 31 -10.51 -52.71 22.52
N ASP A 32 -11.48 -52.07 23.19
CA ASP A 32 -12.14 -50.86 22.72
C ASP A 32 -11.81 -49.70 23.67
N CYS A 33 -10.52 -49.38 23.76
CA CYS A 33 -10.06 -48.11 24.31
C CYS A 33 -10.76 -46.99 23.54
N LEU A 34 -11.70 -46.29 24.20
CA LEU A 34 -12.37 -45.04 23.82
C LEU A 34 -11.86 -44.46 22.48
N SER A 35 -12.47 -44.89 21.37
CA SER A 35 -12.13 -44.38 20.04
C SER A 35 -12.75 -42.99 19.87
N ILE A 36 -11.96 -41.97 20.20
CA ILE A 36 -12.37 -40.56 20.16
C ILE A 36 -11.82 -39.89 18.90
N TRP A 37 -12.58 -38.94 18.35
CA TRP A 37 -12.08 -38.04 17.31
C TRP A 37 -11.27 -36.91 17.93
N GLU A 38 -10.05 -36.74 17.43
CA GLU A 38 -9.19 -35.61 17.73
C GLU A 38 -9.21 -34.64 16.55
N ALA A 39 -9.42 -33.35 16.82
CA ALA A 39 -9.42 -32.30 15.83
C ALA A 39 -8.32 -31.30 16.15
N SER A 40 -7.44 -31.02 15.18
CA SER A 40 -6.39 -30.01 15.33
C SER A 40 -6.98 -28.60 15.35
N GLU A 41 -6.11 -27.62 15.59
CA GLU A 41 -6.41 -26.22 15.31
C GLU A 41 -6.76 -26.02 13.83
N TRP A 42 -7.57 -24.98 13.58
CA TRP A 42 -7.92 -24.55 12.23
C TRP A 42 -6.72 -23.90 11.54
N SER A 43 -6.58 -24.16 10.24
CA SER A 43 -5.67 -23.44 9.37
C SER A 43 -6.09 -21.98 9.22
N GLU A 44 -5.20 -21.16 8.68
CA GLU A 44 -5.57 -19.85 8.15
C GLU A 44 -6.68 -19.98 7.09
N CYS A 45 -7.47 -18.91 6.95
CA CYS A 45 -8.53 -18.86 5.95
C CYS A 45 -7.93 -18.87 4.55
N SER A 46 -8.52 -19.65 3.63
CA SER A 46 -8.02 -19.75 2.25
C SER A 46 -8.03 -18.42 1.48
N SER A 47 -8.83 -17.45 1.93
CA SER A 47 -8.88 -16.09 1.40
C SER A 47 -8.59 -15.12 2.53
N ASN A 48 -7.79 -14.09 2.26
CA ASN A 48 -7.59 -12.96 3.16
C ASN A 48 -8.53 -11.78 2.87
N CYS A 49 -9.50 -11.98 1.97
CA CYS A 49 -10.52 -11.00 1.68
C CYS A 49 -11.88 -11.64 1.38
N GLY A 50 -12.84 -11.40 2.26
CA GLY A 50 -14.19 -11.93 2.19
C GLY A 50 -14.27 -13.38 2.63
N LYS A 51 -15.14 -14.14 1.96
CA LYS A 51 -15.44 -15.54 2.29
C LYS A 51 -14.35 -16.46 1.78
N GLY A 52 -13.92 -17.38 2.63
CA GLY A 52 -13.01 -18.46 2.30
C GLY A 52 -13.36 -19.71 3.11
N THR A 53 -12.40 -20.62 3.17
CA THR A 53 -12.57 -21.88 3.87
C THR A 53 -11.32 -22.20 4.66
N GLN A 54 -11.48 -22.62 5.92
CA GLN A 54 -10.41 -23.08 6.80
C GLN A 54 -10.51 -24.59 6.98
N LYS A 55 -9.36 -25.25 7.13
CA LYS A 55 -9.26 -26.70 7.23
C LYS A 55 -8.58 -27.09 8.52
N ARG A 56 -8.94 -28.24 9.07
CA ARG A 56 -8.24 -28.84 10.21
C ARG A 56 -8.09 -30.34 9.99
N THR A 57 -7.07 -30.90 10.62
CA THR A 57 -6.83 -32.34 10.60
C THR A 57 -7.74 -32.99 11.63
N VAL A 58 -8.45 -34.04 11.20
CA VAL A 58 -9.34 -34.83 12.07
C VAL A 58 -8.86 -36.28 12.05
N THR A 59 -8.35 -36.75 13.18
CA THR A 59 -7.74 -38.07 13.36
C THR A 59 -8.49 -38.89 14.39
N CYS A 60 -8.64 -40.19 14.14
CA CYS A 60 -9.19 -41.12 15.12
C CYS A 60 -8.05 -41.59 16.04
N THR A 61 -8.21 -41.51 17.35
CA THR A 61 -7.19 -41.95 18.32
C THR A 61 -6.93 -43.46 18.22
N ASN A 62 -7.90 -44.24 17.74
CA ASN A 62 -7.76 -45.68 17.53
C ASN A 62 -7.11 -45.97 16.17
N SER A 63 -5.99 -46.68 16.16
CA SER A 63 -5.24 -47.06 14.95
C SER A 63 -6.00 -48.00 14.00
N GLN A 64 -7.03 -48.69 14.51
CA GLN A 64 -7.94 -49.53 13.71
C GLN A 64 -9.08 -48.71 13.06
N GLY A 65 -9.16 -47.40 13.30
CA GLY A 65 -10.15 -46.52 12.67
C GLY A 65 -11.59 -46.72 13.15
N LYS A 66 -11.79 -47.34 14.33
CA LYS A 66 -13.10 -47.68 14.90
C LYS A 66 -13.95 -46.48 15.39
N CYS A 67 -13.52 -45.24 15.14
CA CYS A 67 -14.30 -44.07 15.56
C CYS A 67 -15.62 -43.97 14.80
N ASP A 68 -16.70 -43.61 15.51
CA ASP A 68 -18.02 -43.45 14.91
C ASP A 68 -18.06 -42.27 13.94
N ALA A 69 -18.31 -42.54 12.65
CA ALA A 69 -18.38 -41.53 11.60
C ALA A 69 -19.46 -40.46 11.86
N SER A 70 -20.53 -40.78 12.60
CA SER A 70 -21.60 -39.83 12.92
C SER A 70 -21.14 -38.69 13.82
N THR A 71 -20.15 -38.97 14.67
CA THR A 71 -19.56 -38.00 15.62
C THR A 71 -18.33 -37.29 15.07
N ARG A 72 -17.96 -37.58 13.81
CA ARG A 72 -16.75 -37.01 13.19
C ARG A 72 -16.89 -35.49 13.09
N PRO A 73 -15.98 -34.71 13.72
CA PRO A 73 -16.00 -33.27 13.60
C PRO A 73 -15.69 -32.84 12.16
N LYS A 74 -16.22 -31.68 11.75
CA LYS A 74 -15.96 -31.13 10.42
C LYS A 74 -14.47 -30.88 10.23
N ALA A 75 -13.90 -31.37 9.13
CA ALA A 75 -12.52 -31.09 8.74
C ALA A 75 -12.38 -29.75 7.99
N GLU A 76 -13.50 -29.18 7.54
CA GLU A 76 -13.54 -27.98 6.70
C GLU A 76 -14.73 -27.10 7.11
N GLU A 77 -14.51 -25.80 7.23
CA GLU A 77 -15.53 -24.82 7.64
C GLU A 77 -15.34 -23.48 6.93
N ALA A 78 -16.45 -22.80 6.64
CA ALA A 78 -16.43 -21.48 6.05
C ALA A 78 -15.85 -20.46 7.03
N CYS A 79 -14.96 -19.60 6.54
CA CYS A 79 -14.37 -18.49 7.29
C CYS A 79 -14.55 -17.19 6.52
N GLU A 80 -14.49 -16.07 7.24
CA GLU A 80 -14.45 -14.74 6.65
C GLU A 80 -13.22 -14.00 7.18
N ASP A 81 -12.35 -13.55 6.28
CA ASP A 81 -11.20 -12.73 6.62
C ASP A 81 -11.18 -11.47 5.76
N TYR A 82 -10.95 -10.32 6.38
CA TYR A 82 -10.91 -9.02 5.72
C TYR A 82 -9.54 -8.33 5.87
N SER A 83 -8.57 -9.00 6.50
CA SER A 83 -7.23 -8.46 6.82
C SER A 83 -6.44 -8.03 5.58
N GLY A 84 -6.68 -8.66 4.43
CA GLY A 84 -5.96 -8.45 3.18
C GLY A 84 -6.82 -7.91 2.04
N CYS A 85 -7.95 -7.27 2.34
CA CYS A 85 -8.89 -6.79 1.30
C CYS A 85 -8.39 -5.62 0.47
N TYR A 86 -7.43 -4.85 0.98
CA TYR A 86 -6.94 -3.65 0.32
C TYR A 86 -5.50 -3.83 -0.17
N GLU A 87 -5.24 -3.30 -1.36
CA GLU A 87 -3.93 -3.38 -2.01
C GLU A 87 -3.58 -2.02 -2.63
N TRP A 88 -2.29 -1.68 -2.63
CA TRP A 88 -1.80 -0.52 -3.36
C TRP A 88 -1.78 -0.80 -4.86
N LYS A 89 -2.53 -0.01 -5.62
CA LYS A 89 -2.44 0.03 -7.08
C LYS A 89 -1.70 1.30 -7.52
N THR A 90 -0.86 1.15 -8.53
CA THR A 90 -0.09 2.27 -9.10
C THR A 90 -0.36 2.43 -10.57
N GLY A 91 -0.53 3.67 -11.02
CA GLY A 91 -0.55 4.00 -12.44
C GLY A 91 0.85 4.10 -13.04
N ASP A 92 0.90 4.42 -14.33
CA ASP A 92 2.14 4.68 -15.05
C ASP A 92 2.86 5.93 -14.53
N TRP A 93 4.17 5.95 -14.76
CA TRP A 93 4.99 7.11 -14.47
C TRP A 93 4.74 8.23 -15.49
N SER A 94 4.64 9.46 -14.99
CA SER A 94 4.60 10.66 -15.80
C SER A 94 5.88 10.82 -16.62
N LYS A 95 5.83 11.68 -17.64
CA LYS A 95 7.05 12.21 -18.27
C LYS A 95 7.92 12.91 -17.21
N CYS A 96 9.23 12.95 -17.45
CA CYS A 96 10.17 13.67 -16.60
C CYS A 96 9.78 15.16 -16.56
N SER A 97 9.79 15.77 -15.38
CA SER A 97 9.47 17.20 -15.19
C SER A 97 10.43 18.12 -15.96
N SER A 98 11.65 17.64 -16.20
CA SER A 98 12.71 18.36 -16.89
C SER A 98 12.95 17.72 -18.25
N THR A 99 13.19 18.52 -19.28
CA THR A 99 13.58 18.03 -20.62
C THR A 99 15.08 17.78 -20.75
N CYS A 100 15.88 18.27 -19.80
CA CYS A 100 17.32 18.06 -19.70
C CYS A 100 17.75 17.99 -18.22
N GLY A 101 18.88 17.37 -17.93
CA GLY A 101 19.44 17.24 -16.58
C GLY A 101 18.59 16.40 -15.64
N LYS A 102 18.60 16.76 -14.35
CA LYS A 102 17.82 16.07 -13.31
C LYS A 102 16.38 16.56 -13.28
N GLY A 103 15.45 15.64 -13.12
CA GLY A 103 14.03 15.94 -12.95
C GLY A 103 13.32 14.94 -12.03
N LEU A 104 12.00 15.07 -11.95
CA LEU A 104 11.13 14.20 -11.18
C LEU A 104 10.05 13.59 -12.07
N GLN A 105 9.74 12.33 -11.84
CA GLN A 105 8.54 11.67 -12.35
C GLN A 105 7.59 11.41 -11.20
N SER A 106 6.30 11.59 -11.44
CA SER A 106 5.24 11.24 -10.51
C SER A 106 4.40 10.09 -11.06
N ARG A 107 3.77 9.32 -10.18
CA ARG A 107 2.73 8.36 -10.56
C ARG A 107 1.59 8.41 -9.56
N VAL A 108 0.42 7.97 -10.00
CA VAL A 108 -0.73 7.80 -9.12
C VAL A 108 -0.52 6.56 -8.26
N VAL A 109 -0.69 6.70 -6.95
CA VAL A 109 -0.63 5.59 -5.98
C VAL A 109 -1.92 5.63 -5.15
N GLN A 110 -2.76 4.61 -5.29
CA GLN A 110 -4.08 4.56 -4.68
C GLN A 110 -4.27 3.24 -3.95
N CYS A 111 -4.88 3.31 -2.76
CA CYS A 111 -5.30 2.13 -2.04
C CYS A 111 -6.67 1.70 -2.54
N MET A 112 -6.78 0.47 -3.04
CA MET A 112 -7.99 -0.04 -3.67
C MET A 112 -8.38 -1.40 -3.09
N HIS A 113 -9.67 -1.63 -2.94
CA HIS A 113 -10.22 -2.90 -2.50
C HIS A 113 -10.12 -3.94 -3.63
N LYS A 114 -9.56 -5.13 -3.36
CA LYS A 114 -9.28 -6.17 -4.36
C LYS A 114 -10.53 -6.66 -5.11
N VAL A 115 -11.64 -6.83 -4.38
CA VAL A 115 -12.91 -7.32 -4.95
C VAL A 115 -13.78 -6.21 -5.55
N THR A 116 -14.05 -5.14 -4.79
CA THR A 116 -15.00 -4.10 -5.21
C THR A 116 -14.38 -3.00 -6.07
N GLY A 117 -13.05 -2.89 -6.11
CA GLY A 117 -12.34 -1.81 -6.81
C GLY A 117 -12.55 -0.42 -6.19
N ARG A 118 -13.17 -0.32 -5.01
CA ARG A 118 -13.40 0.96 -4.34
C ARG A 118 -12.10 1.51 -3.75
N HIS A 119 -11.99 2.83 -3.72
CA HIS A 119 -10.94 3.52 -2.98
C HIS A 119 -11.12 3.28 -1.48
N GLY A 120 -10.02 3.03 -0.77
CA GLY A 120 -10.00 2.88 0.68
C GLY A 120 -8.73 3.43 1.31
N SER A 121 -8.55 3.18 2.60
CA SER A 121 -7.41 3.65 3.40
C SER A 121 -6.76 2.56 4.26
N GLU A 122 -7.19 1.31 4.10
CA GLU A 122 -6.79 0.18 4.95
C GLU A 122 -5.55 -0.56 4.39
N CYS A 123 -4.85 0.01 3.41
CA CYS A 123 -3.64 -0.59 2.87
C CYS A 123 -2.45 -0.43 3.82
N PRO A 124 -1.56 -1.44 3.94
CA PRO A 124 -0.40 -1.35 4.81
C PRO A 124 0.56 -0.24 4.38
N THR A 125 0.90 0.67 5.28
CA THR A 125 1.81 1.80 5.02
C THR A 125 3.22 1.36 4.63
N LEU A 126 3.69 0.24 5.20
CA LEU A 126 4.99 -0.37 4.90
C LEU A 126 5.11 -0.81 3.43
N SER A 127 4.00 -1.21 2.82
CA SER A 127 3.96 -1.65 1.42
C SER A 127 3.68 -0.51 0.44
N LYS A 128 3.54 0.74 0.91
CA LYS A 128 3.15 1.88 0.09
C LYS A 128 4.23 2.20 -0.96
N PRO A 129 3.93 2.09 -2.25
CA PRO A 129 4.89 2.40 -3.30
C PRO A 129 5.21 3.90 -3.36
N ALA A 130 6.43 4.24 -3.75
CA ALA A 130 6.83 5.64 -3.92
C ALA A 130 6.00 6.32 -5.02
N ALA A 131 5.40 7.47 -4.71
CA ALA A 131 4.65 8.29 -5.69
C ALA A 131 5.58 9.12 -6.59
N TYR A 132 6.84 9.30 -6.20
CA TYR A 132 7.82 10.12 -6.91
C TYR A 132 9.12 9.34 -7.09
N ARG A 133 9.78 9.56 -8.23
CA ARG A 133 11.15 9.09 -8.47
C ARG A 133 11.96 10.11 -9.26
N GLN A 134 13.27 10.05 -9.12
CA GLN A 134 14.18 10.89 -9.90
C GLN A 134 14.32 10.33 -11.33
N CYS A 135 14.42 11.24 -12.30
CA CYS A 135 14.75 10.95 -13.69
C CYS A 135 15.98 11.78 -14.11
N HIS A 136 16.75 11.24 -15.04
CA HIS A 136 17.90 11.91 -15.63
C HIS A 136 17.75 11.94 -17.14
N MET A 137 17.76 13.14 -17.72
CA MET A 137 17.75 13.40 -19.15
C MET A 137 19.16 13.79 -19.59
N GLU A 138 19.34 14.02 -20.90
CA GLU A 138 20.59 14.56 -21.46
C GLU A 138 21.01 15.84 -20.73
N ALA A 139 22.32 16.08 -20.65
CA ALA A 139 22.86 17.26 -19.99
C ALA A 139 22.24 18.54 -20.57
N CYS A 140 21.80 19.44 -19.70
CA CYS A 140 21.35 20.75 -20.16
C CYS A 140 22.52 21.45 -20.84
N ASN A 141 22.31 21.95 -22.05
CA ASN A 141 23.29 22.81 -22.68
C ASN A 141 23.28 24.15 -21.93
N ASP A 142 24.19 24.31 -20.98
CA ASP A 142 24.35 25.52 -20.16
C ASP A 142 24.65 26.78 -21.00
N LYS A 143 24.88 26.61 -22.30
CA LYS A 143 24.97 27.69 -23.29
C LYS A 143 23.59 28.10 -23.83
N ILE A 144 22.58 28.28 -22.97
CA ILE A 144 21.57 29.29 -23.28
C ILE A 144 22.28 30.63 -23.13
N ASN A 145 22.99 30.99 -24.20
CA ASN A 145 23.70 32.24 -24.32
C ASN A 145 22.65 33.33 -24.10
N VAL A 146 22.73 34.04 -22.97
CA VAL A 146 21.83 35.15 -22.59
C VAL A 146 21.74 36.19 -23.72
N ASN A 147 22.74 36.18 -24.61
CA ASN A 147 22.85 37.00 -25.81
C ASN A 147 21.94 36.52 -26.98
N THR A 148 21.24 35.39 -26.85
CA THR A 148 20.32 34.80 -27.85
C THR A 148 18.86 34.87 -27.39
N ILE A 149 18.58 35.57 -26.29
CA ILE A 149 17.20 35.90 -25.90
C ILE A 149 16.68 36.98 -26.88
N THR A 150 16.22 36.55 -28.05
CA THR A 150 15.45 37.39 -28.98
C THR A 150 13.99 37.52 -28.54
N SER A 151 13.57 36.77 -27.51
CA SER A 151 12.23 36.84 -26.92
C SER A 151 12.16 37.96 -25.87
N PRO A 152 11.38 39.03 -26.12
CA PRO A 152 11.19 40.12 -25.15
C PRO A 152 10.62 39.63 -23.81
N ARG A 153 9.85 38.53 -23.82
CA ARG A 153 9.25 37.91 -22.62
C ARG A 153 10.29 37.25 -21.72
N LEU A 154 11.22 36.50 -22.29
CA LEU A 154 12.28 35.87 -21.48
C LEU A 154 13.23 36.94 -20.94
N ALA A 155 13.56 37.96 -21.74
CA ALA A 155 14.43 39.05 -21.31
C ALA A 155 13.83 39.83 -20.13
N ALA A 156 12.50 40.06 -20.14
CA ALA A 156 11.80 40.72 -19.04
C ALA A 156 11.74 39.88 -17.75
N LEU A 157 11.68 38.54 -17.85
CA LEU A 157 11.71 37.66 -16.67
C LEU A 157 13.11 37.54 -16.05
N THR A 158 14.18 37.58 -16.86
CA THR A 158 15.55 37.32 -16.39
C THR A 158 16.34 38.59 -16.07
N TYR A 159 16.00 39.74 -16.67
CA TYR A 159 16.79 40.97 -16.51
C TYR A 159 16.19 41.88 -15.43
N LYS A 160 16.74 41.81 -14.20
CA LYS A 160 16.42 42.78 -13.14
C LYS A 160 17.09 44.12 -13.46
N CYS A 161 16.29 45.10 -13.87
CA CYS A 161 16.73 46.48 -14.14
C CYS A 161 17.17 47.16 -12.85
N THR A 162 18.48 47.23 -12.58
CA THR A 162 19.02 47.85 -11.36
C THR A 162 19.39 49.32 -11.56
N ARG A 163 20.21 49.67 -12.59
CA ARG A 163 20.56 51.05 -12.99
C ARG A 163 21.06 51.12 -14.45
N ASP A 164 21.18 52.33 -15.00
CA ASP A 164 21.92 52.59 -16.24
C ASP A 164 23.43 52.41 -16.02
N GLN A 165 24.09 51.61 -16.86
CA GLN A 165 25.54 51.41 -16.81
C GLN A 165 26.31 52.65 -17.28
N TRP A 166 25.73 53.44 -18.19
CA TRP A 166 26.38 54.61 -18.78
C TRP A 166 25.45 55.82 -18.80
N THR A 167 25.15 56.39 -17.64
CA THR A 167 24.19 57.50 -17.46
C THR A 167 24.33 58.64 -18.48
N VAL A 168 25.55 59.06 -18.81
CA VAL A 168 25.82 60.13 -19.79
C VAL A 168 25.55 59.67 -21.23
N TYR A 169 25.99 58.45 -21.58
CA TYR A 169 25.84 57.90 -22.93
C TYR A 169 24.39 57.49 -23.22
N CYS A 170 23.68 57.01 -22.19
CA CYS A 170 22.29 56.59 -22.30
C CYS A 170 21.35 57.75 -22.69
N ARG A 171 21.65 58.98 -22.27
CA ARG A 171 20.91 60.17 -22.73
C ARG A 171 21.00 60.33 -24.26
N VAL A 172 22.20 60.18 -24.82
CA VAL A 172 22.44 60.24 -26.27
C VAL A 172 21.74 59.10 -27.00
N ILE A 173 21.77 57.88 -26.43
CA ILE A 173 21.07 56.71 -26.97
C ILE A 173 19.57 56.98 -27.11
N ARG A 174 18.95 57.63 -26.12
CA ARG A 174 17.53 58.01 -26.19
C ARG A 174 17.29 59.11 -27.21
N GLU A 175 18.10 60.17 -27.21
CA GLU A 175 17.98 61.29 -28.15
C GLU A 175 18.13 60.86 -29.61
N LYS A 176 18.91 59.81 -29.87
CA LYS A 176 19.12 59.23 -31.20
C LYS A 176 18.15 58.07 -31.52
N ASN A 177 17.12 57.82 -30.69
CA ASN A 177 16.17 56.71 -30.83
C ASN A 177 16.82 55.30 -30.95
N LEU A 178 18.03 55.15 -30.45
CA LEU A 178 18.77 53.89 -30.49
C LEU A 178 18.21 52.86 -29.50
N CYS A 179 17.33 53.27 -28.58
CA CYS A 179 16.60 52.37 -27.70
C CYS A 179 15.79 51.28 -28.44
N GLN A 180 15.54 51.39 -29.74
CA GLN A 180 14.89 50.34 -30.54
C GLN A 180 15.70 49.03 -30.63
N ASP A 181 17.02 49.09 -30.48
CA ASP A 181 17.87 47.91 -30.40
C ASP A 181 17.98 47.45 -28.94
N MET A 182 17.61 46.20 -28.70
CA MET A 182 17.63 45.52 -27.39
C MET A 182 19.00 45.57 -26.72
N ARG A 183 20.10 45.67 -27.48
CA ARG A 183 21.46 45.78 -26.93
C ARG A 183 21.64 47.03 -26.08
N TRP A 184 20.99 48.14 -26.46
CA TRP A 184 21.02 49.37 -25.68
C TRP A 184 20.14 49.27 -24.44
N TYR A 185 19.05 48.50 -24.48
CA TYR A 185 18.23 48.23 -23.30
C TYR A 185 19.00 47.48 -22.20
N GLN A 186 19.90 46.57 -22.59
CA GLN A 186 20.77 45.85 -21.64
C GLN A 186 21.82 46.72 -20.94
N ARG A 187 22.09 47.94 -21.41
CA ARG A 187 23.09 48.87 -20.83
C ARG A 187 22.48 50.16 -20.29
N CYS A 188 21.36 50.58 -20.88
CA CYS A 188 20.63 51.82 -20.60
C CYS A 188 19.18 51.50 -20.20
N CYS A 189 19.03 50.57 -19.25
CA CYS A 189 17.74 49.99 -18.90
C CYS A 189 16.72 51.02 -18.40
N GLN A 190 17.14 51.98 -17.57
CA GLN A 190 16.26 53.00 -17.01
C GLN A 190 15.92 54.05 -18.08
N THR A 191 16.91 54.46 -18.87
CA THR A 191 16.70 55.46 -19.93
C THR A 191 15.83 54.94 -21.09
N CYS A 192 15.92 53.65 -21.44
CA CYS A 192 15.11 53.02 -22.49
C CYS A 192 13.85 52.31 -21.96
N ARG A 193 13.57 52.38 -20.64
CA ARG A 193 12.43 51.68 -20.00
C ARG A 193 11.08 52.08 -20.57
N ASP A 194 10.85 53.38 -20.69
CA ASP A 194 9.56 53.93 -21.10
C ASP A 194 9.28 53.65 -22.59
N PHE A 195 10.33 53.64 -23.41
CA PHE A 195 10.25 53.24 -24.81
C PHE A 195 9.68 51.83 -24.96
N TYR A 196 10.20 50.86 -24.20
CA TYR A 196 9.71 49.47 -24.26
C TYR A 196 8.40 49.26 -23.51
N ALA A 197 8.15 49.98 -22.41
CA ALA A 197 6.87 49.95 -21.72
C ALA A 197 5.72 50.45 -22.61
N ASN A 198 5.98 51.43 -23.49
CA ASN A 198 5.01 51.91 -24.47
C ASN A 198 4.89 50.96 -25.66
N LYS A 199 5.99 50.38 -26.15
CA LYS A 199 5.97 49.39 -27.24
C LYS A 199 5.21 48.11 -26.86
N MET A 200 5.32 47.65 -25.61
CA MET A 200 4.59 46.48 -25.11
C MET A 200 3.08 46.72 -24.94
N ARG A 201 2.64 47.97 -24.76
CA ARG A 201 1.20 48.31 -24.73
C ARG A 201 0.56 48.34 -26.12
N GLN A 202 1.34 48.34 -27.20
CA GLN A 202 0.84 48.42 -28.58
C GLN A 202 0.79 47.06 -29.28
N LEU A 203 1.19 45.96 -28.64
CA LEU A 203 1.00 44.63 -29.19
C LEU A 203 -0.48 44.23 -29.03
N PRO A 204 -1.20 43.90 -30.13
CA PRO A 204 -2.55 43.40 -30.04
C PRO A 204 -2.56 42.12 -29.19
N SER A 205 -3.54 42.02 -28.31
CA SER A 205 -3.85 40.80 -27.58
C SER A 205 -3.96 39.63 -28.58
N PRO A 206 -3.40 38.45 -28.28
CA PRO A 206 -3.75 37.27 -29.05
C PRO A 206 -5.24 37.05 -28.87
N SER A 207 -5.98 37.19 -29.97
CA SER A 207 -7.37 36.76 -30.07
C SER A 207 -7.44 35.29 -29.67
N SER A 208 -8.17 35.01 -28.59
CA SER A 208 -8.58 33.66 -28.22
C SER A 208 -9.48 33.12 -29.34
N SER A 209 -8.97 32.14 -30.08
CA SER A 209 -9.76 31.19 -30.87
C SER A 209 -9.65 29.82 -30.21
#